data_AF-S8CKS5-F1
#
_entry.id   AF-S8CKS5-F1
#
_cell.length_a   1.000
_cell.length_b   1.000
_cell.length_c   1.000
_cell.angle_alpha   90.00
_cell.angle_beta   90.00
_cell.angle_gamma   90.00
#
_symmetry.space_group_name_H-M   'P 1'
#
loop_
_entity.id
_entity.type
_entity.pdbx_description
1 polymer ?
#
loop_
_entity_poly.entity_id
_entity_poly.type
_entity_poly.pdbx_seq_one_letter_code
_entity_poly.pdbx_strand_id
1 'polypeptide(L)'
;MKFWFYENRYGDAAVQVLNIDDHNGAAASPLQLSLPDEFRISFHEVDKLSTVRVRTQYVSVFSQSHYLLPDIFRSLEKAVVLDDDVIVQKDLSDLWNLDMAGKAVAAVQSCDLNFDIGEKKSSCIWNSGLNVVDFSSWRAQNISDNYKRSVHEVSICIRKSLYLRRRN
;
A
#
# COMPACT_ATOMS: atom_id res chain seq x y z
N MET A 1 1.24 16.91 12.81
CA MET A 1 0.54 15.94 13.71
C MET A 1 0.97 15.96 15.17
N LYS A 2 2.21 16.33 15.56
CA LYS A 2 2.65 16.29 16.98
C LYS A 2 1.75 17.08 17.95
N PHE A 3 1.16 18.19 17.51
CA PHE A 3 0.32 19.06 18.34
C PHE A 3 -0.98 18.38 18.81
N TRP A 4 -1.61 17.56 17.97
CA TRP A 4 -2.87 16.88 18.34
C TRP A 4 -2.66 15.90 19.51
N PHE A 5 -1.56 15.14 19.50
CA PHE A 5 -1.19 14.24 20.61
C PHE A 5 -0.73 14.97 21.88
N TYR A 6 -0.37 16.26 21.77
CA TYR A 6 -0.09 17.10 22.93
C TYR A 6 -1.38 17.56 23.61
N GLU A 7 -2.41 17.88 22.82
CA GLU A 7 -3.71 18.35 23.32
C GLU A 7 -4.66 17.22 23.73
N ASN A 8 -4.47 16.00 23.23
CA ASN A 8 -5.33 14.85 23.50
C ASN A 8 -4.61 13.79 24.34
N ARG A 9 -5.13 13.49 25.54
CA ARG A 9 -4.62 12.43 26.41
C ARG A 9 -4.87 11.05 25.80
N TYR A 10 -3.81 10.33 25.46
CA TYR A 10 -3.83 9.01 24.84
C TYR A 10 -3.90 7.84 25.84
N GLY A 11 -4.25 8.11 27.10
CA GLY A 11 -4.35 7.09 28.14
C GLY A 11 -3.06 6.28 28.28
N ASP A 12 -3.18 4.95 28.26
CA ASP A 12 -2.06 4.00 28.37
C ASP A 12 -1.38 3.68 27.03
N ALA A 13 -1.78 4.32 25.92
CA ALA A 13 -1.20 4.04 24.61
C ALA A 13 0.20 4.67 24.47
N ALA A 14 1.21 3.87 24.10
CA ALA A 14 2.51 4.40 23.71
C ALA A 14 2.46 4.88 22.25
N VAL A 15 2.50 6.20 22.04
CA VAL A 15 2.53 6.80 20.69
C VAL A 15 3.95 7.23 20.35
N GLN A 16 4.51 6.67 19.28
CA GLN A 16 5.79 7.08 18.72
C GLN A 16 5.58 7.65 17.32
N VAL A 17 5.99 8.90 17.11
CA VAL A 17 5.96 9.55 15.79
C VAL A 17 7.35 9.52 15.20
N LEU A 18 7.51 8.78 14.11
CA LEU A 18 8.77 8.65 13.38
C LEU A 18 8.68 9.40 12.05
N ASN A 19 9.78 10.05 11.66
CA ASN A 19 9.94 10.56 10.31
C ASN A 19 10.69 9.52 9.48
N ILE A 20 10.08 9.07 8.39
CA ILE A 20 10.65 8.04 7.54
C ILE A 20 11.87 8.53 6.74
N ASP A 21 11.96 9.85 6.48
CA ASP A 21 13.09 10.47 5.79
C ASP A 21 14.37 10.46 6.64
N ASP A 22 14.24 10.46 7.96
CA ASP A 22 15.37 10.44 8.89
C ASP A 22 16.01 9.05 9.00
N HIS A 23 15.32 8.01 8.51
CA HIS A 23 15.84 6.65 8.39
C HIS A 23 16.75 6.49 7.15
N ASN A 24 17.76 7.36 7.04
CA ASN A 24 18.84 7.32 6.05
C ASN A 24 19.74 6.06 6.13
N GLY A 25 19.44 5.11 7.02
CA GLY A 25 20.10 3.80 7.11
C GLY A 25 19.85 2.88 5.91
N ALA A 26 18.95 3.26 4.99
CA ALA A 26 18.77 2.62 3.69
C ALA A 26 19.68 3.19 2.59
N ALA A 27 20.89 3.65 2.95
CA ALA A 27 21.93 4.15 2.04
C ALA A 27 22.37 3.15 0.92
N ALA A 28 21.72 1.99 0.80
CA ALA A 28 21.95 0.97 -0.21
C ALA A 28 20.69 0.46 -0.93
N SER A 29 19.49 1.00 -0.66
CA SER A 29 18.27 0.56 -1.35
C SER A 29 18.03 1.41 -2.60
N PRO A 30 17.95 0.83 -3.82
CA PRO A 30 17.62 1.58 -5.04
C PRO A 30 16.14 2.01 -5.10
N LEU A 31 15.36 1.71 -4.05
CA LEU A 31 13.96 2.13 -3.94
C LEU A 31 13.92 3.55 -3.38
N GLN A 32 13.48 4.48 -4.21
CA GLN A 32 13.19 5.84 -3.79
C GLN A 32 11.93 5.79 -2.93
N LEU A 33 11.97 6.41 -1.74
CA LEU A 33 10.82 6.42 -0.86
C LEU A 33 9.66 7.14 -1.57
N SER A 34 8.62 6.39 -1.93
CA SER A 34 7.40 6.94 -2.55
C SER A 34 6.20 6.52 -1.73
N LEU A 35 5.31 7.48 -1.48
CA LEU A 35 4.03 7.22 -0.85
C LEU A 35 3.09 6.45 -1.80
N PRO A 36 2.04 5.81 -1.26
CA PRO A 36 0.95 5.22 -2.03
C PRO A 36 0.38 6.22 -3.03
N ASP A 37 0.20 5.77 -4.27
CA ASP A 37 -0.61 6.52 -5.21
C ASP A 37 -2.09 6.26 -4.88
N GLU A 38 -2.83 7.35 -4.71
CA GLU A 38 -4.27 7.33 -4.51
C GLU A 38 -5.00 7.70 -5.79
N PHE A 39 -5.99 6.89 -6.13
CA PHE A 39 -6.81 7.05 -7.31
C PHE A 39 -8.25 7.33 -6.91
N ARG A 40 -8.74 8.49 -7.35
CA ARG A 40 -10.16 8.82 -7.33
C ARG A 40 -10.81 8.35 -8.63
N ILE A 41 -11.59 7.29 -8.56
CA ILE A 41 -12.26 6.69 -9.71
C ILE A 41 -13.74 7.07 -9.65
N SER A 42 -14.26 7.66 -10.72
CA SER A 42 -15.68 8.04 -10.80
C SER A 42 -16.38 7.26 -11.91
N PHE A 43 -17.41 6.52 -11.52
CA PHE A 43 -18.27 5.75 -12.41
C PHE A 43 -19.52 6.55 -12.71
N HIS A 44 -19.81 6.70 -14.00
CA HIS A 44 -21.05 7.29 -14.48
C HIS A 44 -22.01 6.15 -14.84
N GLU A 45 -22.89 5.81 -13.91
CA GLU A 45 -23.97 4.87 -14.19
C GLU A 45 -25.18 5.64 -14.71
N VAL A 46 -25.66 5.24 -15.90
CA VAL A 46 -26.93 5.73 -16.43
C VAL A 46 -27.99 4.75 -15.97
N ASP A 47 -28.83 5.20 -15.03
CA ASP A 47 -29.92 4.38 -14.55
C ASP A 47 -31.02 4.24 -15.63
N LYS A 48 -31.91 3.25 -15.51
CA LYS A 48 -32.99 3.01 -16.50
C LYS A 48 -33.91 4.22 -16.71
N LEU A 49 -33.92 5.16 -15.76
CA LEU A 49 -34.69 6.41 -15.80
C LEU A 49 -33.92 7.59 -16.44
N SER A 50 -32.78 7.37 -17.07
CA SER A 50 -31.88 8.43 -17.62
C SER A 50 -31.23 9.34 -16.56
N THR A 51 -31.39 9.04 -15.27
CA THR A 51 -30.66 9.72 -14.21
C THR A 51 -29.22 9.23 -14.17
N VAL A 52 -28.27 10.15 -14.32
CA VAL A 52 -26.84 9.86 -14.17
C VAL A 52 -26.51 9.82 -12.69
N ARG A 53 -26.21 8.63 -12.16
CA ARG A 53 -25.61 8.47 -10.83
C ARG A 53 -24.10 8.43 -11.00
N VAL A 54 -23.42 9.33 -10.28
CA VAL A 54 -21.96 9.31 -10.18
C VAL A 54 -21.59 8.59 -8.89
N ARG A 55 -20.95 7.43 -9.00
CA ARG A 55 -20.35 6.71 -7.87
C ARG A 55 -18.85 6.97 -7.88
N THR A 56 -18.33 7.60 -6.83
CA THR A 56 -16.89 7.80 -6.66
C THR A 56 -16.33 6.78 -5.68
N GLN A 57 -15.18 6.21 -6.00
CA GLN A 57 -14.40 5.32 -5.15
C GLN A 57 -12.98 5.86 -5.02
N TYR A 58 -12.39 5.68 -3.84
CA TYR A 58 -11.00 5.98 -3.55
C TYR A 58 -10.25 4.68 -3.36
N VAL A 59 -9.10 4.58 -4.01
CA VAL A 59 -8.28 3.38 -4.02
C VAL A 59 -6.84 3.81 -3.78
N SER A 60 -6.20 3.23 -2.77
CA SER A 60 -4.74 3.31 -2.61
C SER A 60 -4.09 1.98 -3.01
N VAL A 61 -2.94 2.06 -3.67
CA VAL A 61 -2.15 0.90 -4.09
C VAL A 61 -0.82 0.89 -3.33
N PHE A 62 -0.35 -0.31 -2.98
CA PHE A 62 0.94 -0.52 -2.33
C PHE A 62 2.09 0.19 -3.09
N SER A 63 2.80 1.06 -2.37
CA SER A 63 3.97 1.79 -2.85
C SER A 63 5.29 1.23 -2.34
N GLN A 64 6.39 1.83 -2.78
CA GLN A 64 7.74 1.49 -2.34
C GLN A 64 7.92 1.58 -0.82
N SER A 65 7.25 2.54 -0.14
CA SER A 65 7.33 2.66 1.32
C SER A 65 6.86 1.40 2.04
N HIS A 66 5.81 0.73 1.55
CA HIS A 66 5.31 -0.52 2.12
C HIS A 66 6.36 -1.63 2.08
N TYR A 67 7.11 -1.73 0.98
CA TYR A 67 8.16 -2.74 0.82
C TYR A 67 9.39 -2.48 1.70
N LEU A 68 9.51 -1.29 2.29
CA LEU A 68 10.58 -0.93 3.23
C LEU A 68 10.20 -1.15 4.69
N LEU A 69 8.92 -1.31 5.02
CA LEU A 69 8.46 -1.50 6.41
C LEU A 69 9.19 -2.63 7.15
N PRO A 70 9.41 -3.84 6.57
CA PRO A 70 10.12 -4.92 7.26
C PRO A 70 11.60 -4.61 7.51
N ASP A 71 12.20 -3.73 6.70
CA ASP A 71 13.61 -3.32 6.80
C ASP A 71 13.79 -2.16 7.80
N ILE A 72 12.80 -1.29 7.94
CA ILE A 72 12.77 -0.21 8.93
C ILE A 72 12.51 -0.80 10.32
N PHE A 73 11.49 -1.66 10.43
CA PHE A 73 11.05 -2.26 11.69
C PHE A 73 11.55 -3.70 11.85
N ARG A 74 12.89 -3.89 11.81
CA ARG A 74 13.52 -5.22 11.83
C ARG A 74 13.17 -6.07 13.05
N SER A 75 12.93 -5.44 14.19
CA SER A 75 12.59 -6.11 15.45
C SER A 75 11.11 -6.49 15.56
N LEU A 76 10.25 -5.97 14.67
CA LEU A 76 8.83 -6.31 14.67
C LEU A 76 8.58 -7.56 13.81
N GLU A 77 7.67 -8.40 14.28
CA GLU A 77 7.21 -9.60 13.57
C GLU A 77 5.92 -9.35 12.79
N LYS A 78 5.06 -8.46 13.29
CA LYS A 78 3.74 -8.18 12.71
C LYS A 78 3.35 -6.72 12.98
N ALA A 79 2.58 -6.13 12.07
CA ALA A 79 2.00 -4.80 12.22
C ALA A 79 0.61 -4.71 11.60
N VAL A 80 -0.27 -3.90 12.19
CA VAL A 80 -1.46 -3.37 11.51
C VAL A 80 -1.07 -2.01 10.94
N VAL A 81 -1.15 -1.87 9.63
CA VAL A 81 -0.79 -0.67 8.88
C VAL A 81 -2.08 0.04 8.46
N LEU A 82 -2.18 1.33 8.80
CA LEU A 82 -3.31 2.20 8.52
C LEU A 82 -2.79 3.44 7.79
N ASP A 83 -3.51 3.89 6.77
CA ASP A 83 -3.27 5.20 6.14
C ASP A 83 -3.59 6.34 7.13
N ASP A 84 -3.08 7.54 6.84
CA ASP A 84 -3.21 8.72 7.69
C ASP A 84 -4.61 9.36 7.68
N ASP A 85 -5.46 8.95 6.74
CA ASP A 85 -6.85 9.37 6.58
C ASP A 85 -7.88 8.38 7.20
N VAL A 86 -7.41 7.40 7.98
CA VAL A 86 -8.26 6.37 8.61
C VAL A 86 -8.71 6.76 10.02
N ILE A 87 -10.00 6.53 10.32
CA ILE A 87 -10.57 6.65 11.68
C ILE A 87 -10.92 5.26 12.21
N VAL A 88 -10.28 4.86 13.30
CA VAL A 88 -10.56 3.60 14.00
C VAL A 88 -11.75 3.78 14.94
N GLN A 89 -12.82 3.03 14.72
CA GLN A 89 -14.06 3.11 15.52
C GLN A 89 -14.26 1.94 16.48
N LYS A 90 -13.43 0.90 16.38
CA LYS A 90 -13.52 -0.35 17.15
C LYS A 90 -12.12 -0.85 17.49
N ASP A 91 -12.06 -1.72 18.48
CA ASP A 91 -10.83 -2.41 18.86
C ASP A 91 -10.22 -3.20 17.69
N LEU A 92 -8.90 -3.16 17.56
CA LEU A 92 -8.16 -3.79 16.45
C LEU A 92 -7.68 -5.21 16.77
N SER A 93 -8.00 -5.77 17.94
CA SER A 93 -7.52 -7.10 18.34
C SER A 93 -7.95 -8.20 17.37
N ASP A 94 -9.13 -8.07 16.77
CA ASP A 94 -9.59 -9.03 15.75
C ASP A 94 -8.69 -9.02 14.50
N LEU A 95 -8.22 -7.84 14.08
CA LEU A 95 -7.24 -7.73 12.98
C LEU A 95 -5.86 -8.24 13.41
N TRP A 96 -5.43 -7.92 14.63
CA TRP A 96 -4.16 -8.37 15.16
C TRP A 96 -4.08 -9.90 15.27
N ASN A 97 -5.16 -10.54 15.71
CA ASN A 97 -5.27 -11.98 15.88
C ASN A 97 -5.69 -12.73 14.61
N LEU A 98 -5.81 -12.04 13.48
CA LEU A 98 -6.15 -12.64 12.20
C LEU A 98 -5.16 -13.76 11.84
N ASP A 99 -5.69 -14.93 11.49
CA ASP A 99 -4.91 -16.03 10.89
C ASP A 99 -4.45 -15.62 9.50
N MET A 100 -3.14 -15.46 9.35
CA MET A 100 -2.51 -15.05 8.10
C MET A 100 -2.44 -16.18 7.08
N ALA A 101 -2.70 -17.44 7.45
CA ALA A 101 -2.65 -18.62 6.58
C ALA A 101 -1.34 -18.70 5.75
N GLY A 102 -0.21 -18.33 6.36
CA GLY A 102 1.12 -18.28 5.72
C GLY A 102 1.32 -17.15 4.72
N LYS A 103 0.38 -16.21 4.57
CA LYS A 103 0.51 -15.02 3.72
C LYS A 103 1.24 -13.90 4.47
N ALA A 104 2.05 -13.14 3.74
CA ALA A 104 2.78 -12.01 4.31
C ALA A 104 1.89 -10.78 4.55
N VAL A 105 0.76 -10.68 3.84
CA VAL A 105 -0.15 -9.54 3.87
C VAL A 105 -1.58 -10.01 3.84
N ALA A 106 -2.41 -9.45 4.70
CA ALA A 106 -3.85 -9.43 4.56
C ALA A 106 -4.27 -7.98 4.25
N ALA A 107 -5.05 -7.83 3.18
CA ALA A 107 -5.48 -6.54 2.64
C ALA A 107 -6.97 -6.58 2.31
N VAL A 108 -7.61 -5.42 2.21
CA VAL A 108 -9.01 -5.33 1.78
C VAL A 108 -9.09 -5.45 0.26
N GLN A 109 -9.92 -6.36 -0.23
CA GLN A 109 -10.17 -6.52 -1.67
C GLN A 109 -11.27 -5.56 -2.12
N SER A 110 -11.03 -4.83 -3.21
CA SER A 110 -12.05 -4.06 -3.92
C SER A 110 -12.24 -4.65 -5.32
N CYS A 111 -13.44 -5.16 -5.60
CA CYS A 111 -13.81 -5.85 -6.84
C CYS A 111 -14.72 -5.04 -7.78
N ASP A 112 -15.02 -3.80 -7.41
CA ASP A 112 -15.97 -2.96 -8.14
C ASP A 112 -15.33 -2.24 -9.33
N LEU A 113 -14.11 -2.64 -9.71
CA LEU A 113 -13.29 -1.95 -10.68
C LEU A 113 -13.05 -2.88 -11.88
N ASN A 114 -13.87 -2.75 -12.91
CA ASN A 114 -13.62 -3.39 -14.20
C ASN A 114 -12.46 -2.66 -14.91
N PHE A 115 -11.23 -2.91 -14.49
CA PHE A 115 -10.04 -2.48 -15.21
C PHE A 115 -9.63 -3.50 -16.25
N ASP A 116 -9.40 -3.04 -17.48
CA ASP A 116 -8.80 -3.85 -18.54
C ASP A 116 -7.27 -3.69 -18.44
N ILE A 117 -6.64 -4.35 -17.46
CA ILE A 117 -5.18 -4.35 -17.29
C ILE A 117 -4.57 -5.47 -18.15
N GLY A 118 -4.59 -5.29 -19.47
CA GLY A 118 -4.04 -6.26 -20.43
C GLY A 118 -4.87 -7.54 -20.60
N GLU A 119 -4.24 -8.67 -20.93
CA GLU A 119 -4.93 -9.93 -21.29
C GLU A 119 -5.72 -10.60 -20.14
N LYS A 120 -5.65 -10.08 -18.91
CA LYS A 120 -6.43 -10.60 -17.77
C LYS A 120 -7.37 -9.51 -17.26
N LYS A 121 -8.68 -9.72 -17.48
CA LYS A 121 -9.75 -9.03 -16.74
C LYS A 121 -9.69 -9.45 -15.26
N SER A 122 -8.80 -8.86 -14.47
CA SER A 122 -8.92 -8.91 -13.02
C SER A 122 -9.81 -7.75 -12.60
N SER A 123 -11.03 -8.06 -12.17
CA SER A 123 -11.99 -7.06 -11.65
C SER A 123 -11.64 -6.55 -10.26
N CYS A 124 -10.62 -7.12 -9.61
CA CYS A 124 -10.31 -6.87 -8.22
C CYS A 124 -8.88 -6.39 -8.01
N ILE A 125 -8.73 -5.48 -7.05
CA ILE A 125 -7.47 -4.98 -6.55
C ILE A 125 -7.44 -5.08 -5.04
N TRP A 126 -6.24 -5.03 -4.47
CA TRP A 126 -6.02 -5.00 -3.03
C TRP A 126 -5.68 -3.57 -2.61
N ASN A 127 -6.44 -3.02 -1.69
CA ASN A 127 -6.28 -1.66 -1.20
C ASN A 127 -5.19 -1.61 -0.13
N SER A 128 -4.31 -0.60 -0.18
CA SER A 128 -3.23 -0.44 0.79
C SER A 128 -3.61 0.31 2.08
N GLY A 129 -4.80 0.90 2.20
CA GLY A 129 -5.10 1.76 3.36
C GLY A 129 -5.40 1.07 4.68
N LEU A 130 -5.61 -0.25 4.65
CA LEU A 130 -5.77 -1.09 5.84
C LEU A 130 -5.16 -2.46 5.56
N ASN A 131 -4.05 -2.76 6.22
CA ASN A 131 -3.39 -4.06 6.09
C ASN A 131 -2.94 -4.64 7.42
N VAL A 132 -2.90 -5.96 7.47
CA VAL A 132 -2.13 -6.70 8.46
C VAL A 132 -0.91 -7.26 7.74
N VAL A 133 0.28 -6.89 8.21
CA VAL A 133 1.55 -7.29 7.59
C VAL A 133 2.31 -8.17 8.56
N ASP A 134 2.62 -9.39 8.13
CA ASP A 134 3.51 -10.31 8.83
C ASP A 134 4.92 -10.12 8.28
N PHE A 135 5.73 -9.36 9.01
CA PHE A 135 7.11 -9.07 8.63
C PHE A 135 8.00 -10.31 8.67
N SER A 136 7.72 -11.26 9.56
CA SER A 136 8.48 -12.51 9.63
C SER A 136 8.29 -13.36 8.38
N SER A 137 7.04 -13.55 7.97
CA SER A 137 6.68 -14.23 6.72
C SER A 137 7.17 -13.46 5.48
N TRP A 138 7.07 -12.13 5.50
CA TRP A 138 7.55 -11.26 4.43
C TRP A 138 9.05 -11.41 4.19
N ARG A 139 9.85 -11.39 5.27
CA ARG A 139 11.30 -11.60 5.22
C ARG A 139 11.65 -13.01 4.76
N ALA A 140 10.99 -14.03 5.30
CA ALA A 140 11.21 -15.42 4.92
C ALA A 140 10.97 -15.68 3.41
N GLN A 141 10.03 -14.96 2.81
CA GLN A 141 9.69 -15.05 1.39
C GLN A 141 10.49 -14.09 0.48
N ASN A 142 11.41 -13.31 1.03
CA ASN A 142 12.23 -12.32 0.29
C ASN A 142 11.42 -11.36 -0.59
N ILE A 143 10.23 -10.93 -0.13
CA ILE A 143 9.29 -10.15 -0.94
C ILE A 143 9.89 -8.80 -1.36
N SER A 144 10.58 -8.09 -0.46
CA SER A 144 11.19 -6.79 -0.77
C SER A 144 12.27 -6.88 -1.85
N ASP A 145 13.08 -7.94 -1.84
CA ASP A 145 14.14 -8.13 -2.83
C ASP A 145 13.60 -8.59 -4.18
N ASN A 146 12.56 -9.43 -4.17
CA ASN A 146 11.83 -9.79 -5.39
C ASN A 146 11.22 -8.54 -6.05
N TYR A 147 10.60 -7.67 -5.25
CA TYR A 147 10.05 -6.40 -5.74
C TYR A 147 11.13 -5.49 -6.34
N LYS A 148 12.27 -5.30 -5.67
CA LYS A 148 13.41 -4.53 -6.19
C LYS A 148 13.86 -5.04 -7.56
N ARG A 149 13.96 -6.37 -7.73
CA ARG A 149 14.33 -7.00 -9.00
C ARG A 149 13.30 -6.71 -10.09
N SER A 150 12.02 -6.90 -9.81
CA SER A 150 10.94 -6.64 -10.78
C SER A 150 10.88 -5.17 -11.22
N VAL A 151 11.00 -4.23 -10.28
CA VAL A 151 11.04 -2.79 -10.60
C VAL A 151 12.25 -2.46 -11.48
N HIS A 152 13.41 -3.03 -11.17
CA HIS A 152 14.62 -2.84 -11.96
C HIS A 152 14.44 -3.34 -13.41
N GLU A 153 13.90 -4.55 -13.60
CA GLU A 153 13.64 -5.14 -14.92
C GLU A 153 12.67 -4.29 -15.75
N VAL A 154 11.57 -3.83 -15.15
CA VAL A 154 10.60 -2.94 -15.81
C VAL A 154 11.25 -1.62 -16.21
N SER A 155 12.07 -1.03 -15.33
CA SER A 155 12.77 0.23 -15.63
C SER A 155 13.71 0.11 -16.84
N ILE A 156 14.41 -1.02 -16.99
CA ILE A 156 15.26 -1.31 -18.15
C ILE A 156 14.40 -1.45 -19.41
N CYS A 157 13.28 -2.15 -19.32
CA CYS A 157 12.37 -2.38 -20.45
C CYS A 157 11.81 -1.06 -20.99
N ILE A 158 11.32 -0.18 -20.11
CA ILE A 158 10.80 1.15 -20.47
C ILE A 158 11.89 2.00 -21.14
N ARG A 159 13.10 2.04 -20.58
CA ARG A 159 14.23 2.79 -21.17
C ARG A 159 14.59 2.28 -22.56
N LYS A 160 14.65 0.95 -22.77
CA LYS A 160 14.90 0.36 -24.09
C LYS A 160 13.82 0.73 -25.11
N SER A 161 12.55 0.67 -24.71
CA SER A 161 11.41 1.02 -25.58
C SER A 161 11.44 2.51 -25.99
N LEU A 162 11.72 3.41 -25.04
CA LEU A 162 11.87 4.84 -25.30
C LEU A 162 13.06 5.15 -26.22
N TYR A 163 14.17 4.42 -26.08
CA TYR A 163 15.34 4.59 -26.93
C TYR A 163 15.08 4.14 -28.37
N LEU A 164 14.33 3.05 -28.56
CA LEU A 164 13.91 2.57 -29.88
C LEU A 164 12.90 3.52 -30.53
N ARG A 165 11.98 4.12 -29.76
CA ARG A 165 11.01 5.11 -30.27
C ARG A 165 11.62 6.45 -30.69
N ARG A 166 12.80 6.82 -30.18
CA ARG A 166 13.51 8.06 -30.55
C ARG A 166 14.39 7.94 -31.81
N ARG A 167 14.59 6.71 -32.32
CA ARG A 167 15.41 6.45 -33.53
C ARG A 167 14.58 6.31 -34.82
N ASN A 168 13.25 6.34 -34.73
CA ASN A 168 12.33 6.44 -35.85
C ASN A 168 11.69 7.82 -35.86
#